data_AF-A0AA35LJT3-F1
#
_entry.id   AF-A0AA35LJT3-F1
#
_cell.length_a   1.000
_cell.length_b   1.000
_cell.length_c   1.000
_cell.angle_alpha   90.00
_cell.angle_beta   90.00
_cell.angle_gamma   90.00
#
_symmetry.space_group_name_H-M   'P 1'
#
loop_
_entity.id
_entity.type
_entity.pdbx_description
1 polymer ?
#
loop_
_entity_poly.entity_id
_entity_poly.type
_entity_poly.pdbx_seq_one_letter_code
_entity_poly.pdbx_strand_id
1 'polypeptide(L)'
;METTATSLLTLLSNFSRPLSGQLYFTLPSLLLWKMLTQILTSSAFSEKLPLCLLFSTWAAGQEDVASSVSFCCRDFTASQPAMGDSWSHSCFGFLDYKTEKFALTRNRKVGVLHRLIQLGIVGYILGWVFLAKKGYQEKDTDPHISVITKLKGISVTRVRELGDRIWDVADYVKPPQGENVFFVVTNFIATPKQVQGSCPEHPSIPDGNCRRDEDCSPGQPVVHGNGVKTGKCVPFDASHNTCEIYGWCPVENKTLSRKPLLAEAENFTLFIKNTVNFTRFNFTRTNTLKTTDGSYFKGCRYDAVDDPYCPVFRIRDMVEAAGESFEELAHQGGAIGLRIDWDCDLDQPPSRCRPCYSFTLLEKKFNFRTASYYRDPLNQQSRSLLKLYGIRFDISVHGQVRTSEAPCAADP
;
A
#
# COMPACT_ATOMS: atom_id res chain seq x y z
N MET A 1 -36.11 34.40 -2.51
CA MET A 1 -34.74 33.97 -2.88
C MET A 1 -34.07 33.52 -1.59
N GLU A 2 -34.42 32.33 -1.08
CA GLU A 2 -33.74 31.72 0.10
C GLU A 2 -34.17 30.27 0.43
N THR A 3 -35.13 29.65 -0.28
CA THR A 3 -35.63 28.30 0.09
C THR A 3 -35.29 27.17 -0.88
N THR A 4 -34.46 27.40 -1.90
CA THR A 4 -34.06 26.35 -2.87
C THR A 4 -32.58 25.93 -2.78
N ALA A 5 -31.77 26.62 -1.99
CA ALA A 5 -30.33 26.32 -1.86
C ALA A 5 -30.01 25.25 -0.80
N THR A 6 -30.89 25.04 0.17
CA THR A 6 -30.65 24.13 1.32
C THR A 6 -30.96 22.66 1.04
N SER A 7 -31.70 22.33 -0.04
CA SER A 7 -32.01 20.94 -0.41
C SER A 7 -30.96 20.27 -1.31
N LEU A 8 -30.06 21.05 -1.94
CA LEU A 8 -28.99 20.52 -2.81
C LEU A 8 -27.73 20.15 -2.03
N LEU A 9 -27.49 20.78 -0.88
CA LEU A 9 -26.33 20.52 -0.02
C LEU A 9 -26.49 19.26 0.85
N THR A 10 -27.73 18.84 1.17
CA THR A 10 -28.02 17.60 1.92
C THR A 10 -27.99 16.34 1.05
N LEU A 11 -28.09 16.46 -0.28
CA LEU A 11 -27.93 15.33 -1.21
C LEU A 11 -26.46 14.99 -1.49
N LEU A 12 -25.54 15.94 -1.31
CA LEU A 12 -24.11 15.75 -1.55
C LEU A 12 -23.33 15.24 -0.33
N SER A 13 -23.90 15.28 0.88
CA SER A 13 -23.21 14.85 2.10
C SER A 13 -23.28 13.35 2.40
N ASN A 14 -24.05 12.57 1.65
CA ASN A 14 -24.22 11.13 1.91
C ASN A 14 -23.34 10.20 1.04
N PHE A 15 -22.43 10.75 0.22
CA PHE A 15 -21.61 9.96 -0.72
C PHE A 15 -20.19 9.63 -0.25
N SER A 16 -19.90 9.77 1.04
CA SER A 16 -18.57 9.54 1.59
C SER A 16 -18.58 8.59 2.79
N ARG A 17 -18.59 7.27 2.52
CA ARG A 17 -17.85 6.25 3.31
C ARG A 17 -17.74 4.91 2.55
N PRO A 18 -16.62 4.18 2.71
CA PRO A 18 -16.26 3.04 1.86
C PRO A 18 -16.73 1.72 2.46
N LEU A 19 -17.23 0.78 1.63
CA LEU A 19 -17.45 -0.61 2.02
C LEU A 19 -17.22 -1.55 0.82
N SER A 20 -16.08 -2.23 0.90
CA SER A 20 -15.79 -3.63 0.55
C SER A 20 -16.63 -4.33 -0.53
N GLY A 21 -15.97 -4.65 -1.65
CA GLY A 21 -16.00 -5.98 -2.29
C GLY A 21 -17.36 -6.58 -2.63
N GLN A 22 -17.92 -6.22 -3.78
CA GLN A 22 -18.62 -7.09 -4.74
C GLN A 22 -19.11 -6.26 -5.93
N LEU A 23 -18.81 -6.72 -7.16
CA LEU A 23 -19.28 -6.10 -8.39
C LEU A 23 -20.80 -6.20 -8.50
N TYR A 24 -21.49 -5.12 -8.19
CA TYR A 24 -22.86 -4.87 -8.63
C TYR A 24 -22.88 -3.57 -9.43
N PHE A 25 -23.14 -3.67 -10.73
CA PHE A 25 -23.45 -2.52 -11.57
C PHE A 25 -24.74 -1.89 -11.05
N THR A 26 -24.64 -0.73 -10.40
CA THR A 26 -25.80 0.01 -9.91
C THR A 26 -26.51 0.71 -11.09
N LEU A 27 -27.82 0.94 -10.92
CA LEU A 27 -28.74 1.60 -11.87
C LEU A 27 -28.30 2.93 -12.56
N PRO A 28 -27.30 3.72 -12.11
CA PRO A 28 -26.89 4.94 -12.82
C PRO A 28 -26.24 4.69 -14.19
N SER A 29 -25.64 3.52 -14.41
CA SER A 29 -24.94 3.19 -15.67
C SER A 29 -25.92 2.98 -16.85
N LEU A 30 -27.10 2.42 -16.58
CA LEU A 30 -28.15 2.21 -17.58
C LEU A 30 -28.85 3.51 -17.99
N LEU A 31 -29.00 4.47 -17.08
CA LEU A 31 -29.59 5.78 -17.38
C LEU A 31 -28.65 6.65 -18.22
N LEU A 32 -27.35 6.63 -17.90
CA LEU A 32 -26.33 7.29 -18.72
C LEU A 32 -26.21 6.65 -20.11
N TRP A 33 -26.30 5.32 -20.19
CA TRP A 33 -26.30 4.60 -21.47
C TRP A 33 -27.55 4.92 -22.31
N LYS A 34 -28.74 4.95 -21.70
CA LYS A 34 -30.00 5.34 -22.35
C LYS A 34 -29.98 6.81 -22.81
N MET A 35 -29.41 7.71 -22.01
CA MET A 35 -29.23 9.11 -22.43
C MET A 35 -28.22 9.25 -23.58
N LEU A 36 -27.08 8.55 -23.55
CA LEU A 36 -26.09 8.60 -24.63
C LEU A 36 -26.64 8.03 -25.94
N THR A 37 -27.40 6.94 -25.88
CA THR A 37 -28.05 6.33 -27.05
C THR A 37 -29.16 7.20 -27.63
N GLN A 38 -29.95 7.90 -26.80
CA GLN A 38 -30.92 8.90 -27.27
C GLN A 38 -30.28 10.16 -27.86
N ILE A 39 -29.12 10.58 -27.34
CA ILE A 39 -28.41 11.76 -27.85
C ILE A 39 -27.77 11.47 -29.22
N LEU A 40 -27.14 10.29 -29.38
CA LEU A 40 -26.48 9.88 -30.63
C LEU A 40 -27.46 9.56 -31.77
N THR A 41 -28.70 9.15 -31.47
CA THR A 41 -29.72 8.80 -32.48
C THR A 41 -30.54 10.00 -32.98
N SER A 42 -30.39 11.19 -32.37
CA SER A 42 -31.21 12.37 -32.70
C SER A 42 -30.65 13.30 -33.78
N SER A 43 -29.50 12.98 -34.39
CA SER A 43 -28.90 13.81 -35.45
C SER A 43 -28.58 13.00 -36.71
N ALA A 44 -29.53 12.97 -37.65
CA ALA A 44 -29.28 12.59 -39.03
C ALA A 44 -28.82 13.82 -39.83
N PHE A 45 -27.54 13.87 -40.24
CA PHE A 45 -27.13 14.05 -41.65
C PHE A 45 -25.60 14.01 -41.80
N SER A 46 -25.07 12.95 -42.40
CA SER A 46 -24.13 13.02 -43.54
C SER A 46 -23.81 11.60 -44.03
N GLU A 47 -23.71 11.46 -45.34
CA GLU A 47 -23.48 10.22 -46.10
C GLU A 47 -22.18 9.47 -45.73
N LYS A 48 -22.21 8.14 -45.97
CA LYS A 48 -21.11 7.16 -46.15
C LYS A 48 -20.31 6.68 -44.92
N LEU A 49 -20.73 5.57 -44.31
CA LEU A 49 -20.02 4.27 -44.15
C LEU A 49 -20.76 3.36 -43.14
N PRO A 50 -20.86 2.03 -43.33
CA PRO A 50 -21.60 1.14 -42.44
C PRO A 50 -20.69 0.55 -41.35
N LEU A 51 -21.12 0.65 -40.08
CA LEU A 51 -20.59 -0.16 -38.97
C LEU A 51 -21.78 -0.57 -38.09
N CYS A 52 -22.49 -1.59 -38.55
CA CYS A 52 -23.53 -2.29 -37.80
C CYS A 52 -23.09 -3.74 -37.63
N LEU A 53 -22.28 -4.03 -36.62
CA LEU A 53 -22.19 -5.35 -36.01
C LEU A 53 -21.75 -5.17 -34.57
N LEU A 54 -22.70 -5.36 -33.64
CA LEU A 54 -22.59 -6.05 -32.34
C LEU A 54 -23.71 -5.57 -31.41
N PHE A 55 -24.21 -6.51 -30.60
CA PHE A 55 -25.18 -6.36 -29.51
C PHE A 55 -26.67 -6.58 -29.84
N SER A 56 -26.99 -7.85 -30.13
CA SER A 56 -28.31 -8.43 -29.86
C SER A 56 -28.18 -9.57 -28.86
N THR A 57 -28.33 -9.29 -27.57
CA THR A 57 -28.89 -10.22 -26.59
C THR A 57 -29.36 -9.41 -25.38
N TRP A 58 -30.46 -9.85 -24.77
CA TRP A 58 -31.03 -9.36 -23.50
C TRP A 58 -31.93 -8.11 -23.52
N ALA A 59 -33.22 -8.33 -23.81
CA ALA A 59 -34.34 -7.79 -23.03
C ALA A 59 -35.65 -8.43 -23.51
N ALA A 60 -35.98 -9.58 -22.93
CA ALA A 60 -37.33 -10.13 -22.97
C ALA A 60 -38.13 -9.55 -21.78
N GLY A 61 -39.36 -9.12 -22.05
CA GLY A 61 -40.38 -8.83 -21.03
C GLY A 61 -40.56 -7.33 -20.74
N GLN A 62 -41.55 -6.70 -21.39
CA GLN A 62 -42.79 -6.27 -20.73
C GLN A 62 -43.80 -5.73 -21.76
N GLU A 63 -45.06 -6.11 -21.61
CA GLU A 63 -46.20 -5.87 -22.49
C GLU A 63 -46.79 -4.44 -22.40
N ASP A 64 -47.56 -4.12 -23.44
CA ASP A 64 -48.61 -3.08 -23.59
C ASP A 64 -48.16 -1.61 -23.75
N VAL A 65 -48.55 -0.85 -24.78
CA VAL A 65 -49.87 -0.73 -25.43
C VAL A 65 -49.71 -0.54 -26.95
N ALA A 66 -50.48 -1.32 -27.70
CA ALA A 66 -50.57 -1.26 -29.16
C ALA A 66 -51.24 0.04 -29.65
N SER A 67 -50.65 0.64 -30.70
CA SER A 67 -51.42 1.35 -31.73
C SER A 67 -50.96 0.82 -33.09
N SER A 68 -51.71 -0.16 -33.57
CA SER A 68 -51.59 -0.74 -34.90
C SER A 68 -52.16 0.24 -35.95
N VAL A 69 -51.33 0.63 -36.91
CA VAL A 69 -51.83 1.10 -38.21
C VAL A 69 -51.39 0.07 -39.24
N SER A 70 -52.29 -0.87 -39.52
CA SER A 70 -52.15 -1.84 -40.59
C SER A 70 -52.59 -1.17 -41.91
N PHE A 71 -51.68 -1.00 -42.87
CA PHE A 71 -52.09 -0.82 -44.26
C PHE A 71 -52.33 -2.22 -44.85
N CYS A 72 -53.53 -2.75 -44.64
CA CYS A 72 -54.04 -3.85 -45.45
C CYS A 72 -54.56 -3.27 -46.77
N CYS A 73 -53.79 -3.44 -47.85
CA CYS A 73 -54.35 -3.39 -49.21
C CYS A 73 -55.05 -4.72 -49.50
N ARG A 74 -56.36 -4.67 -49.72
CA ARG A 74 -57.19 -5.69 -50.41
C ARG A 74 -58.57 -5.07 -50.65
N ASP A 75 -59.23 -5.11 -51.79
CA ASP A 75 -58.97 -5.49 -53.19
C ASP A 75 -60.27 -5.12 -53.98
N PHE A 76 -60.31 -5.38 -55.30
CA PHE A 76 -61.42 -5.38 -56.29
C PHE A 76 -61.34 -4.24 -57.32
N THR A 77 -61.25 -4.43 -58.64
CA THR A 77 -61.61 -5.55 -59.56
C THR A 77 -60.78 -5.50 -60.86
N ALA A 78 -60.32 -6.64 -61.39
CA ALA A 78 -60.52 -7.07 -62.79
C ALA A 78 -59.79 -8.41 -63.12
N SER A 79 -60.59 -9.44 -63.42
CA SER A 79 -60.36 -10.60 -64.33
C SER A 79 -59.02 -11.37 -64.38
N GLN A 80 -59.09 -12.65 -63.96
CA GLN A 80 -58.19 -13.82 -64.14
C GLN A 80 -57.92 -14.25 -65.62
N PRO A 81 -57.11 -15.32 -65.90
CA PRO A 81 -55.93 -15.89 -65.21
C PRO A 81 -54.78 -16.36 -66.16
N ALA A 82 -53.56 -16.60 -65.64
CA ALA A 82 -52.70 -17.73 -66.05
C ALA A 82 -51.46 -17.93 -65.12
N MET A 83 -51.30 -19.17 -64.68
CA MET A 83 -50.13 -19.92 -64.15
C MET A 83 -48.79 -19.21 -63.90
N GLY A 84 -48.19 -19.52 -62.74
CA GLY A 84 -46.74 -19.53 -62.55
C GLY A 84 -46.29 -19.14 -61.15
N ASP A 85 -45.66 -20.09 -60.47
CA ASP A 85 -44.65 -19.87 -59.41
C ASP A 85 -45.11 -19.45 -58.02
N SER A 86 -45.52 -20.49 -57.30
CA SER A 86 -45.16 -20.68 -55.90
C SER A 86 -43.65 -20.43 -55.71
N TRP A 87 -43.29 -19.59 -54.73
CA TRP A 87 -41.93 -19.21 -54.24
C TRP A 87 -41.51 -17.76 -54.53
N SER A 88 -42.24 -16.77 -54.02
CA SER A 88 -41.67 -15.41 -53.82
C SER A 88 -42.18 -14.64 -52.59
N HIS A 89 -42.81 -15.31 -51.61
CA HIS A 89 -43.40 -14.63 -50.45
C HIS A 89 -42.69 -14.82 -49.10
N SER A 90 -41.48 -15.39 -49.05
CA SER A 90 -40.84 -15.78 -47.78
C SER A 90 -39.40 -15.30 -47.57
N CYS A 91 -39.04 -14.11 -48.05
CA CYS A 91 -37.69 -13.56 -47.81
C CYS A 91 -37.59 -12.05 -47.50
N PHE A 92 -38.70 -11.37 -47.21
CA PHE A 92 -38.67 -9.94 -46.84
C PHE A 92 -38.83 -9.65 -45.33
N GLY A 93 -39.04 -10.67 -44.49
CA GLY A 93 -39.16 -10.49 -43.04
C GLY A 93 -37.84 -10.39 -42.27
N PHE A 94 -36.70 -10.76 -42.87
CA PHE A 94 -35.39 -10.79 -42.20
C PHE A 94 -34.62 -9.45 -42.26
N LEU A 95 -35.14 -8.44 -42.96
CA LEU A 95 -34.56 -7.09 -43.06
C LEU A 95 -35.51 -6.02 -42.50
N ASP A 96 -36.35 -6.39 -41.52
CA ASP A 96 -37.26 -5.43 -40.88
C ASP A 96 -36.54 -4.70 -39.73
N TYR A 97 -36.14 -3.45 -39.99
CA TYR A 97 -35.53 -2.57 -38.98
C TYR A 97 -36.59 -1.60 -38.44
N LYS A 98 -37.10 -1.90 -37.24
CA LYS A 98 -38.03 -1.01 -36.54
C LYS A 98 -37.29 0.20 -35.98
N THR A 99 -37.67 1.38 -36.43
CA THR A 99 -37.25 2.66 -35.86
C THR A 99 -38.37 3.32 -35.08
N GLU A 100 -38.03 4.02 -34.01
CA GLU A 100 -38.98 4.90 -33.33
C GLU A 100 -39.29 6.11 -34.22
N LYS A 101 -40.58 6.46 -34.33
CA LYS A 101 -41.00 7.66 -35.06
C LYS A 101 -40.77 8.89 -34.17
N PHE A 102 -39.73 9.67 -34.47
CA PHE A 102 -39.45 10.91 -33.75
C PHE A 102 -40.33 12.07 -34.24
N ALA A 103 -40.95 12.81 -33.31
CA ALA A 103 -41.65 14.05 -33.62
C ALA A 103 -40.66 15.24 -33.62
N LEU A 104 -40.42 15.81 -34.80
CA LEU A 104 -39.52 16.96 -34.96
C LEU A 104 -40.22 18.25 -34.54
N THR A 105 -39.85 18.78 -33.37
CA THR A 105 -40.38 20.06 -32.88
C THR A 105 -39.52 21.23 -33.36
N ARG A 106 -40.05 22.10 -34.24
CA ARG A 106 -39.32 23.23 -34.83
C ARG A 106 -39.43 24.50 -33.99
N ASN A 107 -38.92 24.46 -32.75
CA ASN A 107 -38.89 25.62 -31.85
C ASN A 107 -37.45 26.05 -31.52
N ARG A 108 -37.10 27.31 -31.84
CA ARG A 108 -35.75 27.86 -31.64
C ARG A 108 -35.33 27.89 -30.16
N LYS A 109 -36.25 28.16 -29.22
CA LYS A 109 -35.93 28.21 -27.78
C LYS A 109 -35.58 26.83 -27.22
N VAL A 110 -36.40 25.83 -27.57
CA VAL A 110 -36.19 24.43 -27.16
C VAL A 110 -34.92 23.87 -27.80
N GLY A 111 -34.67 24.18 -29.08
CA GLY A 111 -33.45 23.77 -29.77
C GLY A 111 -32.17 24.36 -29.15
N VAL A 112 -32.17 25.66 -28.82
CA VAL A 112 -31.02 26.29 -28.14
C VAL A 112 -30.79 25.69 -26.76
N LEU A 113 -31.84 25.49 -25.96
CA LEU A 113 -31.74 24.85 -24.65
C LEU A 113 -31.13 23.45 -24.77
N HIS A 114 -31.62 22.64 -25.70
CA HIS A 114 -31.11 21.30 -25.95
C HIS A 114 -29.63 21.31 -26.36
N ARG A 115 -29.22 22.22 -27.26
CA ARG A 115 -27.82 22.36 -27.68
C ARG A 115 -26.90 22.84 -26.54
N LEU A 116 -27.37 23.73 -25.66
CA LEU A 116 -26.61 24.17 -24.50
C LEU A 116 -26.40 23.02 -23.48
N ILE A 117 -27.44 22.22 -23.24
CA ILE A 117 -27.33 21.03 -22.39
C ILE A 117 -26.33 20.04 -23.00
N GLN A 118 -26.43 19.75 -24.30
CA GLN A 118 -25.47 18.89 -25.01
C GLN A 118 -24.05 19.43 -24.89
N LEU A 119 -23.83 20.73 -25.08
CA LEU A 119 -22.52 21.36 -24.95
C LEU A 119 -21.98 21.27 -23.52
N GLY A 120 -22.83 21.44 -22.51
CA GLY A 120 -22.48 21.24 -21.11
C GLY A 120 -22.04 19.81 -20.80
N ILE A 121 -22.77 18.81 -21.32
CA ILE A 121 -22.44 17.39 -21.16
C ILE A 121 -21.10 17.06 -21.86
N VAL A 122 -20.92 17.51 -23.11
CA VAL A 122 -19.67 17.29 -23.86
C VAL A 122 -18.51 17.97 -23.15
N GLY A 123 -18.69 19.20 -22.67
CA GLY A 123 -17.69 19.93 -21.90
C GLY A 123 -17.29 19.19 -20.61
N TYR A 124 -18.26 18.63 -19.88
CA TYR A 124 -17.99 17.81 -18.70
C TYR A 124 -17.21 16.54 -19.04
N ILE A 125 -17.62 15.81 -20.09
CA ILE A 125 -16.94 14.59 -20.51
C ILE A 125 -15.50 14.90 -20.91
N LEU A 126 -15.27 15.88 -21.78
CA LEU A 126 -13.94 16.24 -22.24
C LEU A 126 -13.06 16.80 -21.11
N GLY A 127 -13.57 17.73 -20.32
CA GLY A 127 -12.81 18.39 -19.26
C GLY A 127 -12.54 17.49 -18.05
N TRP A 128 -13.59 16.87 -17.51
CA TRP A 128 -13.46 16.11 -16.27
C TRP A 128 -13.04 14.67 -16.52
N VAL A 129 -13.71 13.95 -17.43
CA VAL A 129 -13.47 12.51 -17.64
C VAL A 129 -12.18 12.28 -18.41
N PHE A 130 -11.98 12.98 -19.53
CA PHE A 130 -10.79 12.78 -20.36
C PHE A 130 -9.56 13.52 -19.83
N LEU A 131 -9.65 14.82 -19.55
CA LEU A 131 -8.46 15.58 -19.14
C LEU A 131 -8.12 15.38 -17.65
N ALA A 132 -9.06 15.60 -16.73
CA ALA A 132 -8.74 15.56 -15.29
C ALA A 132 -8.56 14.13 -14.75
N LYS A 133 -9.42 13.19 -15.14
CA LYS A 133 -9.34 11.80 -14.67
C LYS A 133 -8.48 10.88 -15.55
N LYS A 134 -8.06 11.35 -16.72
CA LYS A 134 -7.36 10.56 -17.75
C LYS A 134 -8.08 9.24 -18.02
N GLY A 135 -9.40 9.31 -18.23
CA GLY A 135 -10.25 8.13 -18.44
C GLY A 135 -9.91 7.35 -19.72
N TYR A 136 -9.10 7.91 -20.62
CA TYR A 136 -8.57 7.24 -21.80
C TYR A 136 -7.40 6.30 -21.50
N GLN A 137 -6.78 6.38 -20.31
CA GLN A 137 -5.65 5.54 -19.93
C GLN A 137 -6.13 4.32 -19.14
N GLU A 138 -5.63 3.15 -19.52
CA GLU A 138 -5.75 1.95 -18.74
C GLU A 138 -4.76 1.99 -17.56
N LYS A 139 -5.14 1.43 -16.41
CA LYS A 139 -4.37 1.50 -15.16
C LYS A 139 -4.04 0.11 -14.64
N ASP A 140 -2.80 -0.07 -14.21
CA ASP A 140 -2.34 -1.21 -13.43
C ASP A 140 -1.93 -0.71 -12.04
N THR A 141 -2.49 -1.30 -10.99
CA THR A 141 -2.31 -0.89 -9.59
C THR A 141 -1.65 -1.95 -8.72
N ASP A 142 -1.30 -3.11 -9.30
CA ASP A 142 -0.77 -4.24 -8.53
C ASP A 142 0.62 -4.66 -9.05
N PRO A 143 1.68 -3.87 -8.76
CA PRO A 143 3.02 -4.23 -9.17
C PRO A 143 3.57 -5.40 -8.36
N HIS A 144 4.33 -6.26 -9.02
CA HIS A 144 5.25 -7.16 -8.33
C HIS A 144 6.45 -6.37 -7.82
N ILE A 145 6.73 -6.50 -6.52
CA ILE A 145 7.73 -5.71 -5.81
C ILE A 145 8.90 -6.60 -5.39
N SER A 146 10.11 -6.09 -5.58
CA SER A 146 11.33 -6.64 -4.99
C SER A 146 12.09 -5.51 -4.30
N VAL A 147 12.45 -5.72 -3.03
CA VAL A 147 13.22 -4.79 -2.21
C VAL A 147 14.41 -5.53 -1.64
N ILE A 148 15.59 -4.93 -1.78
CA ILE A 148 16.84 -5.41 -1.19
C ILE A 148 17.46 -4.24 -0.43
N THR A 149 17.75 -4.46 0.85
CA THR A 149 18.37 -3.45 1.70
C THR A 149 19.79 -3.87 2.10
N LYS A 150 20.69 -2.90 2.19
CA LYS A 150 22.06 -3.12 2.66
C LYS A 150 22.53 -1.94 3.48
N LEU A 151 22.77 -2.16 4.77
CA LEU A 151 23.36 -1.14 5.63
C LEU A 151 24.89 -1.15 5.55
N LYS A 152 25.49 0.01 5.76
CA LYS A 152 26.93 0.20 5.95
C LYS A 152 27.19 1.23 7.04
N GLY A 153 28.14 0.92 7.90
CA GLY A 153 28.52 1.75 9.03
C GLY A 153 29.28 0.93 10.05
N ILE A 154 30.05 1.60 10.91
CA ILE A 154 30.77 0.99 12.01
C ILE A 154 30.58 1.92 13.20
N SER A 155 30.33 1.35 14.38
CA SER A 155 30.32 2.08 15.65
C SER A 155 31.29 1.41 16.62
N VAL A 156 31.81 2.19 17.57
CA VAL A 156 32.74 1.71 18.59
C VAL A 156 32.15 2.01 19.96
N THR A 157 31.99 0.98 20.77
CA THR A 157 31.44 1.11 22.12
C THR A 157 32.52 0.83 23.15
N ARG A 158 32.63 1.69 24.16
CA ARG A 158 33.51 1.48 25.33
C ARG A 158 32.64 1.22 26.56
N VAL A 159 32.34 -0.06 26.80
CA VAL A 159 31.46 -0.47 27.91
C VAL A 159 32.26 -1.33 28.87
N ARG A 160 32.18 -1.05 30.19
CA ARG A 160 33.01 -1.73 31.20
C ARG A 160 32.92 -3.26 31.14
N GLU A 161 31.75 -3.81 30.81
CA GLU A 161 31.51 -5.26 30.87
C GLU A 161 31.79 -6.00 29.56
N LEU A 162 31.88 -5.28 28.42
CA LEU A 162 32.25 -5.87 27.13
C LEU A 162 33.63 -5.43 26.64
N GLY A 163 34.25 -4.47 27.33
CA GLY A 163 35.46 -3.81 26.86
C GLY A 163 35.18 -2.90 25.66
N ASP A 164 36.26 -2.53 24.99
CA ASP A 164 36.19 -1.81 23.72
C ASP A 164 35.81 -2.80 22.61
N ARG A 165 34.63 -2.58 22.02
CA ARG A 165 34.08 -3.43 20.96
C ARG A 165 33.71 -2.61 19.74
N ILE A 166 34.07 -3.13 18.58
CA ILE A 166 33.62 -2.63 17.28
C ILE A 166 32.31 -3.33 16.92
N TRP A 167 31.34 -2.56 16.43
CA TRP A 167 30.05 -3.04 15.95
C TRP A 167 29.96 -2.82 14.45
N ASP A 168 29.73 -3.91 13.72
CA ASP A 168 29.51 -3.87 12.28
C ASP A 168 28.06 -4.27 11.91
N VAL A 169 27.79 -4.34 10.60
CA VAL A 169 26.48 -4.65 10.05
C VAL A 169 25.92 -5.99 10.58
N ALA A 170 26.77 -7.00 10.80
CA ALA A 170 26.34 -8.29 11.30
C ALA A 170 25.92 -8.21 12.78
N ASP A 171 26.53 -7.31 13.56
CA ASP A 171 26.21 -7.10 14.96
C ASP A 171 24.93 -6.27 15.16
N TYR A 172 24.81 -5.10 14.53
CA TYR A 172 23.72 -4.15 14.82
C TYR A 172 22.49 -4.27 13.92
N VAL A 173 22.53 -4.99 12.79
CA VAL A 173 21.34 -5.19 11.93
C VAL A 173 20.64 -6.50 12.26
N LYS A 174 19.31 -6.45 12.41
CA LYS A 174 18.46 -7.62 12.65
C LYS A 174 17.15 -7.52 11.85
N PRO A 175 16.71 -8.54 11.11
CA PRO A 175 17.48 -9.71 10.69
C PRO A 175 18.52 -9.33 9.60
N PRO A 176 19.64 -10.05 9.44
CA PRO A 176 20.73 -9.66 8.52
C PRO A 176 20.40 -9.87 7.03
N GLN A 177 19.31 -10.56 6.69
CA GLN A 177 18.95 -10.96 5.32
C GLN A 177 18.63 -9.77 4.40
N GLY A 178 18.26 -8.61 4.95
CA GLY A 178 18.08 -7.38 4.15
C GLY A 178 16.82 -7.39 3.29
N GLU A 179 15.67 -7.56 3.92
CA GLU A 179 14.35 -7.58 3.27
C GLU A 179 13.65 -6.20 3.39
N ASN A 180 12.31 -6.18 3.33
CA ASN A 180 11.46 -5.03 3.54
C ASN A 180 11.45 -4.53 5.00
N VAL A 181 11.76 -5.38 5.97
CA VAL A 181 11.82 -5.02 7.39
C VAL A 181 13.20 -5.30 7.96
N PHE A 182 13.81 -4.30 8.58
CA PHE A 182 15.06 -4.45 9.29
C PHE A 182 15.12 -3.53 10.51
N PHE A 183 15.97 -3.87 11.46
CA PHE A 183 16.17 -3.15 12.71
C PHE A 183 17.63 -2.80 12.87
N VAL A 184 17.90 -1.54 13.23
CA VAL A 184 19.24 -1.02 13.50
C VAL A 184 19.36 -0.75 14.99
N VAL A 185 20.24 -1.50 15.67
CA VAL A 185 20.56 -1.28 17.09
C VAL A 185 21.21 0.09 17.25
N THR A 186 20.73 0.88 18.21
CA THR A 186 21.30 2.18 18.58
C THR A 186 21.72 2.23 20.05
N ASN A 187 21.06 1.44 20.90
CA ASN A 187 21.37 1.35 22.32
C ASN A 187 21.09 -0.07 22.81
N PHE A 188 21.76 -0.50 23.89
CA PHE A 188 21.56 -1.86 24.41
C PHE A 188 21.93 -1.97 25.89
N ILE A 189 21.37 -2.99 26.53
CA ILE A 189 21.79 -3.46 27.84
C ILE A 189 22.38 -4.85 27.66
N ALA A 190 23.59 -5.06 28.17
CA ALA A 190 24.27 -6.33 28.09
C ALA A 190 24.49 -6.95 29.46
N THR A 191 24.09 -8.22 29.55
CA THR A 191 24.27 -9.09 30.70
C THR A 191 25.05 -10.33 30.25
N PRO A 192 26.40 -10.26 30.23
CA PRO A 192 27.24 -11.37 29.81
C PRO A 192 27.31 -12.46 30.90
N LYS A 193 27.77 -13.66 30.54
CA LYS A 193 28.06 -14.75 31.48
C LYS A 193 26.87 -15.19 32.34
N GLN A 194 25.67 -15.18 31.76
CA GLN A 194 24.52 -15.79 32.42
C GLN A 194 24.67 -17.32 32.41
N VAL A 195 24.51 -17.94 33.58
CA VAL A 195 24.49 -19.39 33.78
C VAL A 195 23.16 -19.80 34.40
N GLN A 196 22.75 -21.05 34.21
CA GLN A 196 21.58 -21.56 34.92
C GLN A 196 21.93 -21.79 36.39
N GLY A 197 21.15 -21.18 37.28
CA GLY A 197 21.37 -21.26 38.72
C GLY A 197 20.31 -20.51 39.52
N SER A 198 20.56 -20.35 40.81
CA SER A 198 19.69 -19.58 41.71
C SER A 198 20.26 -18.18 41.96
N CYS A 199 19.42 -17.15 41.85
CA CYS A 199 19.78 -15.77 42.15
C CYS A 199 18.53 -14.96 42.56
N PRO A 200 18.70 -13.81 43.26
CA PRO A 200 17.58 -12.92 43.55
C PRO A 200 16.97 -12.35 42.25
N GLU A 201 15.64 -12.25 42.21
CA GLU A 201 14.91 -11.58 41.12
C GLU A 201 15.14 -10.05 41.14
N HIS A 202 14.96 -9.38 40.00
CA HIS A 202 15.12 -7.93 39.91
C HIS A 202 13.98 -7.17 40.63
N PRO A 203 14.27 -6.15 41.47
CA PRO A 203 13.25 -5.42 42.26
C PRO A 203 12.17 -4.70 41.44
N SER A 204 12.41 -4.45 40.15
CA SER A 204 11.40 -3.87 39.25
C SER A 204 10.25 -4.81 38.92
N ILE A 205 10.33 -6.09 39.30
CA ILE A 205 9.28 -7.09 39.08
C ILE A 205 8.45 -7.18 40.36
N PRO A 206 7.20 -6.67 40.38
CA PRO A 206 6.41 -6.59 41.62
C PRO A 206 6.15 -7.94 42.29
N ASP A 207 5.88 -8.98 41.49
CA ASP A 207 5.66 -10.36 41.98
C ASP A 207 6.94 -11.04 42.51
N GLY A 208 8.11 -10.45 42.24
CA GLY A 208 9.40 -10.89 42.77
C GLY A 208 9.75 -10.25 44.11
N ASN A 209 9.04 -9.21 44.57
CA ASN A 209 9.36 -8.55 45.84
C ASN A 209 8.82 -9.34 47.03
N CYS A 210 9.62 -9.51 48.08
CA CYS A 210 9.24 -10.27 49.27
C CYS A 210 9.73 -9.60 50.56
N ARG A 211 9.12 -9.97 51.68
CA ARG A 211 9.61 -9.60 53.02
C ARG A 211 10.03 -10.84 53.81
N ARG A 212 9.36 -11.96 53.59
CA ARG A 212 9.64 -13.25 54.22
C ARG A 212 9.61 -14.37 53.19
N ASP A 213 10.20 -15.50 53.54
CA ASP A 213 10.27 -16.69 52.69
C ASP A 213 8.87 -17.21 52.31
N GLU A 214 7.87 -17.04 53.17
CA GLU A 214 6.48 -17.45 52.90
C GLU A 214 5.82 -16.68 51.73
N ASP A 215 6.33 -15.49 51.39
CA ASP A 215 5.83 -14.70 50.25
C ASP A 215 6.26 -15.33 48.91
N CYS A 216 7.28 -16.21 48.94
CA CYS A 216 7.88 -16.84 47.78
C CYS A 216 7.43 -18.30 47.66
N SER A 217 6.25 -18.56 47.10
CA SER A 217 5.76 -19.93 46.90
C SER A 217 6.70 -20.76 45.98
N PRO A 218 7.31 -21.85 46.46
CA PRO A 218 8.28 -22.63 45.68
C PRO A 218 7.62 -23.32 44.47
N GLY A 219 8.34 -23.35 43.35
CA GLY A 219 7.88 -23.98 42.10
C GLY A 219 6.95 -23.11 41.25
N GLN A 220 6.52 -21.94 41.74
CA GLN A 220 5.73 -21.01 40.96
C GLN A 220 6.62 -20.10 40.09
N PRO A 221 6.30 -19.91 38.80
CA PRO A 221 6.99 -18.93 37.98
C PRO A 221 6.67 -17.51 38.46
N VAL A 222 7.66 -16.61 38.42
CA VAL A 222 7.42 -15.19 38.69
C VAL A 222 6.66 -14.57 37.52
N VAL A 223 5.53 -13.91 37.79
CA VAL A 223 4.72 -13.25 36.76
C VAL A 223 5.51 -12.08 36.16
N HIS A 224 5.71 -12.09 34.85
CA HIS A 224 6.59 -11.17 34.11
C HIS A 224 8.07 -11.16 34.58
N GLY A 225 8.49 -12.17 35.33
CA GLY A 225 9.86 -12.31 35.83
C GLY A 225 10.78 -13.14 34.93
N ASN A 226 11.92 -13.54 35.49
CA ASN A 226 13.03 -14.17 34.79
C ASN A 226 13.23 -15.65 35.14
N GLY A 227 12.45 -16.22 36.06
CA GLY A 227 12.60 -17.60 36.52
C GLY A 227 11.47 -18.10 37.43
N VAL A 228 11.77 -19.22 38.11
CA VAL A 228 10.83 -19.92 39.00
C VAL A 228 11.26 -19.74 40.46
N LYS A 229 10.33 -19.35 41.35
CA LYS A 229 10.59 -19.10 42.77
C LYS A 229 11.10 -20.39 43.46
N THR A 230 12.17 -20.28 44.25
CA THR A 230 12.76 -21.42 44.98
C THR A 230 12.16 -21.65 46.37
N GLY A 231 11.47 -20.66 46.93
CA GLY A 231 10.97 -20.71 48.31
C GLY A 231 11.60 -19.71 49.28
N LYS A 232 12.65 -18.99 48.85
CA LYS A 232 13.46 -18.13 49.74
C LYS A 232 13.34 -16.65 49.38
N CYS A 233 13.32 -15.79 50.37
CA CYS A 233 13.41 -14.35 50.24
C CYS A 233 14.84 -13.90 50.56
N VAL A 234 15.54 -13.38 49.54
CA VAL A 234 16.96 -13.03 49.63
C VAL A 234 17.16 -11.54 49.36
N PRO A 235 18.16 -10.90 49.98
CA PRO A 235 18.47 -9.51 49.68
C PRO A 235 19.06 -9.39 48.26
N PHE A 236 18.47 -8.52 47.44
CA PHE A 236 19.03 -8.15 46.13
C PHE A 236 20.07 -7.05 46.30
N ASP A 237 19.71 -6.00 47.04
CA ASP A 237 20.53 -4.86 47.42
C ASP A 237 20.31 -4.55 48.91
N ALA A 238 21.06 -3.60 49.48
CA ALA A 238 20.94 -3.21 50.89
C ALA A 238 19.52 -2.76 51.33
N SER A 239 18.66 -2.36 50.38
CA SER A 239 17.32 -1.84 50.63
C SER A 239 16.17 -2.71 50.12
N HIS A 240 16.43 -3.69 49.25
CA HIS A 240 15.38 -4.47 48.59
C HIS A 240 15.62 -5.98 48.77
N ASN A 241 14.58 -6.68 49.20
CA ASN A 241 14.55 -8.14 49.26
C ASN A 241 13.62 -8.67 48.16
N THR A 242 14.10 -9.67 47.44
CA THR A 242 13.37 -10.32 46.35
C THR A 242 13.43 -11.83 46.46
N CYS A 243 12.46 -12.52 45.87
CA CYS A 243 12.43 -13.97 45.86
C CYS A 243 13.65 -14.49 45.10
N GLU A 244 14.29 -15.51 45.66
CA GLU A 244 15.28 -16.30 44.94
C GLU A 244 14.56 -17.08 43.84
N ILE A 245 15.09 -16.97 42.61
CA ILE A 245 14.58 -17.66 41.43
C ILE A 245 15.62 -18.61 40.87
N TYR A 246 15.16 -19.74 40.33
CA TYR A 246 15.97 -20.60 39.48
C TYR A 246 15.76 -20.19 38.01
N GLY A 247 16.84 -19.81 37.34
CA GLY A 247 16.79 -19.27 35.98
C GLY A 247 18.16 -18.90 35.45
N TRP A 248 18.22 -17.93 34.53
CA TRP A 248 19.48 -17.41 33.99
C TRP A 248 20.03 -16.30 34.88
N CYS A 249 21.11 -16.61 35.59
CA CYS A 249 21.71 -15.77 36.61
C CYS A 249 23.09 -15.26 36.18
N PRO A 250 23.45 -14.00 36.49
CA PRO A 250 22.63 -12.99 37.17
C PRO A 250 21.53 -12.41 36.27
N VAL A 251 20.44 -11.93 36.87
CA VAL A 251 19.35 -11.23 36.15
C VAL A 251 19.82 -9.88 35.60
N GLU A 252 19.09 -9.34 34.63
CA GLU A 252 19.32 -8.00 34.06
C GLU A 252 19.11 -6.92 35.15
N ASN A 253 20.19 -6.25 35.59
CA ASN A 253 20.16 -5.24 36.65
C ASN A 253 20.53 -3.81 36.17
N LYS A 254 20.81 -3.63 34.89
CA LYS A 254 21.31 -2.34 34.41
C LYS A 254 20.18 -1.46 33.90
N THR A 255 20.20 -0.21 34.35
CA THR A 255 19.45 0.87 33.72
C THR A 255 20.06 1.19 32.36
N LEU A 256 19.20 1.56 31.41
CA LEU A 256 19.63 2.01 30.10
C LEU A 256 20.56 3.24 30.21
N SER A 257 21.62 3.26 29.41
CA SER A 257 22.52 4.41 29.34
C SER A 257 21.76 5.64 28.85
N ARG A 258 21.93 6.78 29.53
CA ARG A 258 21.30 8.08 29.18
C ARG A 258 21.65 8.55 27.78
N LYS A 259 22.83 8.18 27.27
CA LYS A 259 23.24 8.45 25.89
C LYS A 259 23.21 7.15 25.10
N PRO A 260 22.73 7.16 23.83
CA PRO A 260 22.80 6.01 22.94
C PRO A 260 24.25 5.52 22.83
N LEU A 261 24.46 4.21 23.03
CA LEU A 261 25.80 3.62 22.97
C LEU A 261 26.36 3.60 21.54
N LEU A 262 25.52 3.48 20.51
CA LEU A 262 25.89 3.51 19.10
C LEU A 262 25.44 4.83 18.47
N ALA A 263 25.95 5.95 18.97
CA ALA A 263 25.59 7.28 18.45
C ALA A 263 26.02 7.47 16.98
N GLU A 264 27.07 6.77 16.53
CA GLU A 264 27.53 6.83 15.14
C GLU A 264 26.52 6.25 14.15
N ALA A 265 25.49 5.55 14.62
CA ALA A 265 24.42 5.03 13.79
C ALA A 265 23.66 6.14 13.03
N GLU A 266 23.72 7.38 13.51
CA GLU A 266 23.22 8.57 12.81
C GLU A 266 23.82 8.71 11.40
N ASN A 267 25.10 8.35 11.25
CA ASN A 267 25.87 8.49 10.01
C ASN A 267 25.90 7.20 9.16
N PHE A 268 25.17 6.17 9.59
CA PHE A 268 25.08 4.95 8.81
C PHE A 268 24.33 5.22 7.50
N THR A 269 24.70 4.44 6.49
CA THR A 269 24.12 4.54 5.16
C THR A 269 23.33 3.29 4.84
N LEU A 270 22.13 3.49 4.34
CA LEU A 270 21.21 2.46 3.89
C LEU A 270 21.12 2.51 2.37
N PHE A 271 21.56 1.45 1.72
CA PHE A 271 21.32 1.24 0.31
C PHE A 271 20.00 0.49 0.11
N ILE A 272 19.07 1.08 -0.65
CA ILE A 272 17.77 0.49 -0.97
C ILE A 272 17.71 0.26 -2.47
N LYS A 273 17.68 -1.00 -2.89
CA LYS A 273 17.38 -1.36 -4.28
C LYS A 273 15.94 -1.84 -4.34
N ASN A 274 15.11 -1.08 -5.04
CA ASN A 274 13.72 -1.43 -5.28
C ASN A 274 13.47 -1.59 -6.79
N THR A 275 12.89 -2.74 -7.16
CA THR A 275 12.42 -3.05 -8.51
C THR A 275 10.91 -3.28 -8.44
N VAL A 276 10.19 -2.63 -9.36
CA VAL A 276 8.75 -2.82 -9.57
C VAL A 276 8.51 -3.38 -10.98
N ASN A 277 7.62 -4.35 -11.08
CA ASN A 277 7.20 -4.94 -12.35
C ASN A 277 5.67 -4.95 -12.46
N PHE A 278 5.15 -4.26 -13.46
CA PHE A 278 3.73 -4.19 -13.79
C PHE A 278 3.47 -5.17 -14.93
N THR A 279 2.90 -6.33 -14.59
CA THR A 279 2.71 -7.44 -15.53
C THR A 279 1.73 -7.13 -16.64
N ARG A 280 0.72 -6.29 -16.37
CA ARG A 280 -0.28 -5.91 -17.38
C ARG A 280 0.33 -5.24 -18.60
N PHE A 281 1.37 -4.42 -18.38
CA PHE A 281 2.04 -3.66 -19.44
C PHE A 281 3.47 -4.14 -19.70
N ASN A 282 3.89 -5.26 -19.09
CA ASN A 282 5.26 -5.78 -19.12
C ASN A 282 6.31 -4.69 -18.82
N PHE A 283 6.00 -3.79 -17.88
CA PHE A 283 6.83 -2.64 -17.55
C PHE A 283 7.60 -2.87 -16.27
N THR A 284 8.93 -2.94 -16.37
CA THR A 284 9.82 -3.06 -15.21
C THR A 284 10.65 -1.79 -15.02
N ARG A 285 10.71 -1.31 -13.77
CA ARG A 285 11.51 -0.16 -13.37
C ARG A 285 12.25 -0.44 -12.07
N THR A 286 13.41 0.20 -11.92
CA THR A 286 14.22 0.14 -10.70
C THR A 286 14.56 1.56 -10.29
N ASN A 287 14.65 1.82 -8.98
CA ASN A 287 14.99 3.15 -8.45
C ASN A 287 16.44 3.57 -8.74
N THR A 288 17.33 2.62 -8.93
CA THR A 288 18.76 2.87 -9.16
C THR A 288 19.03 3.40 -10.57
N LEU A 289 19.84 4.45 -10.66
CA LEU A 289 20.37 4.93 -11.95
C LEU A 289 21.12 3.80 -12.68
N LYS A 290 20.81 3.57 -13.95
CA LYS A 290 21.59 2.68 -14.82
C LYS A 290 22.84 3.43 -15.28
N THR A 291 23.93 3.32 -14.51
CA THR A 291 25.22 3.96 -14.80
C THR A 291 26.34 2.92 -14.93
N THR A 292 27.34 3.22 -15.77
CA THR A 292 28.59 2.46 -15.89
C THR A 292 29.65 2.90 -14.87
N ASP A 293 29.40 4.00 -14.16
CA ASP A 293 30.31 4.53 -13.15
C ASP A 293 30.17 3.76 -11.82
N GLY A 294 31.20 2.97 -11.49
CA GLY A 294 31.27 2.23 -10.22
C GLY A 294 31.53 3.10 -8.98
N SER A 295 31.83 4.39 -9.15
CA SER A 295 32.07 5.34 -8.06
C SER A 295 30.80 6.08 -7.61
N TYR A 296 29.81 6.25 -8.50
CA TYR A 296 28.55 6.93 -8.22
C TYR A 296 27.88 6.46 -6.91
N PHE A 297 27.64 5.14 -6.78
CA PHE A 297 26.99 4.58 -5.59
C PHE A 297 27.83 4.63 -4.31
N LYS A 298 29.12 4.98 -4.40
CA LYS A 298 29.98 5.16 -3.22
C LYS A 298 29.87 6.58 -2.66
N GLY A 299 29.72 7.56 -3.53
CA GLY A 299 29.69 8.99 -3.18
C GLY A 299 28.29 9.58 -3.04
N CYS A 300 27.31 9.10 -3.81
CA CYS A 300 25.99 9.73 -3.85
C CYS A 300 25.25 9.64 -2.51
N ARG A 301 24.38 10.62 -2.25
CA ARG A 301 23.39 10.61 -1.17
C ARG A 301 22.05 10.97 -1.78
N TYR A 302 20.99 10.33 -1.30
CA TYR A 302 19.65 10.63 -1.77
C TYR A 302 19.27 12.07 -1.41
N ASP A 303 18.82 12.81 -2.40
CA ASP A 303 18.11 14.08 -2.23
C ASP A 303 16.94 14.12 -3.23
N ALA A 304 15.81 14.70 -2.84
CA ALA A 304 14.61 14.69 -3.68
C ALA A 304 14.73 15.61 -4.92
N VAL A 305 15.62 16.61 -4.87
CA VAL A 305 15.81 17.63 -5.90
C VAL A 305 17.12 17.38 -6.65
N ASP A 306 18.24 17.27 -5.93
CA ASP A 306 19.58 17.22 -6.50
C ASP A 306 19.94 15.82 -7.01
N ASP A 307 19.67 14.78 -6.21
CA ASP A 307 20.06 13.39 -6.48
C ASP A 307 18.91 12.36 -6.30
N PRO A 308 17.79 12.50 -7.05
CA PRO A 308 16.58 11.69 -6.84
C PRO A 308 16.73 10.21 -7.21
N TYR A 309 17.79 9.84 -7.93
CA TYR A 309 18.09 8.45 -8.32
C TYR A 309 19.17 7.78 -7.46
N CYS A 310 19.70 8.48 -6.46
CA CYS A 310 20.66 7.87 -5.55
C CYS A 310 19.92 6.96 -4.55
N PRO A 311 20.23 5.66 -4.49
CA PRO A 311 19.57 4.70 -3.59
C PRO A 311 20.15 4.69 -2.17
N VAL A 312 21.03 5.64 -1.81
CA VAL A 312 21.80 5.64 -0.56
C VAL A 312 21.26 6.72 0.37
N PHE A 313 20.65 6.30 1.47
CA PHE A 313 20.05 7.16 2.48
C PHE A 313 20.92 7.20 3.72
N ARG A 314 21.01 8.35 4.38
CA ARG A 314 21.60 8.45 5.72
C ARG A 314 20.51 8.25 6.76
N ILE A 315 20.79 7.48 7.81
CA ILE A 315 19.80 7.17 8.84
C ILE A 315 19.25 8.43 9.52
N ARG A 316 20.11 9.42 9.83
CA ARG A 316 19.68 10.72 10.37
C ARG A 316 18.58 11.36 9.53
N ASP A 317 18.84 11.51 8.23
CA ASP A 317 17.98 12.24 7.31
C ASP A 317 16.62 11.54 7.18
N MET A 318 16.59 10.20 7.24
CA MET A 318 15.35 9.42 7.27
C MET A 318 14.52 9.66 8.55
N VAL A 319 15.19 9.78 9.70
CA VAL A 319 14.54 10.03 10.99
C VAL A 319 14.00 11.46 11.08
N GLU A 320 14.80 12.43 10.63
CA GLU A 320 14.38 13.85 10.56
C GLU A 320 13.24 14.05 9.55
N ALA A 321 13.27 13.34 8.41
CA ALA A 321 12.17 13.36 7.44
C ALA A 321 10.87 12.75 7.98
N ALA A 322 10.95 11.87 8.99
CA ALA A 322 9.78 11.38 9.72
C ALA A 322 9.29 12.36 10.81
N GLY A 323 9.98 13.49 11.01
CA GLY A 323 9.64 14.51 12.00
C GLY A 323 10.15 14.24 13.41
N GLU A 324 11.15 13.36 13.57
CA GLU A 324 11.65 12.92 14.87
C GLU A 324 13.13 13.28 15.08
N SER A 325 13.55 13.37 16.35
CA SER A 325 14.96 13.55 16.72
C SER A 325 15.67 12.20 16.78
N PHE A 326 16.81 12.08 16.10
CA PHE A 326 17.62 10.86 16.13
C PHE A 326 18.02 10.47 17.56
N GLU A 327 18.44 11.42 18.40
CA GLU A 327 18.94 11.13 19.75
C GLU A 327 17.85 10.50 20.64
N GLU A 328 16.63 11.03 20.59
CA GLU A 328 15.50 10.54 21.39
C GLU A 328 15.06 9.14 20.92
N LEU A 329 14.95 8.97 19.60
CA LEU A 329 14.55 7.70 19.00
C LEU A 329 15.65 6.63 19.17
N ALA A 330 16.92 7.01 19.09
CA ALA A 330 18.06 6.13 19.32
C ALA A 330 18.17 5.71 20.80
N HIS A 331 17.74 6.56 21.74
CA HIS A 331 17.76 6.21 23.16
C HIS A 331 16.67 5.18 23.50
N GLN A 332 15.41 5.46 23.17
CA GLN A 332 14.28 4.60 23.59
C GLN A 332 13.91 3.51 22.57
N GLY A 333 14.39 3.63 21.33
CA GLY A 333 13.98 2.83 20.19
C GLY A 333 12.64 3.28 19.60
N GLY A 334 12.34 2.82 18.39
CA GLY A 334 11.08 3.09 17.70
C GLY A 334 11.02 2.42 16.33
N ALA A 335 9.98 2.75 15.57
CA ALA A 335 9.75 2.22 14.22
C ALA A 335 9.38 3.34 13.25
N ILE A 336 9.98 3.33 12.07
CA ILE A 336 9.76 4.27 10.96
C ILE A 336 9.27 3.49 9.74
N GLY A 337 8.18 3.96 9.15
CA GLY A 337 7.65 3.48 7.89
C GLY A 337 8.27 4.28 6.74
N LEU A 338 8.91 3.57 5.82
CA LEU A 338 9.37 4.10 4.54
C LEU A 338 8.36 3.68 3.47
N ARG A 339 7.74 4.66 2.83
CA ARG A 339 6.82 4.43 1.72
C ARG A 339 7.45 4.90 0.41
N ILE A 340 7.54 3.98 -0.55
CA ILE A 340 8.05 4.21 -1.90
C ILE A 340 6.87 4.17 -2.87
N ASP A 341 6.44 5.32 -3.38
CA ASP A 341 5.35 5.43 -4.33
C ASP A 341 5.86 5.57 -5.78
N TRP A 342 5.31 4.75 -6.67
CA TRP A 342 5.55 4.79 -8.11
C TRP A 342 4.28 5.20 -8.86
N ASP A 343 4.06 6.48 -9.15
CA ASP A 343 2.99 6.94 -10.06
C ASP A 343 3.61 7.28 -11.42
N CYS A 344 3.44 6.38 -12.38
CA CYS A 344 4.08 6.48 -13.68
C CYS A 344 3.06 6.52 -14.82
N ASP A 345 3.22 7.54 -15.67
CA ASP A 345 2.47 7.72 -16.89
C ASP A 345 3.36 7.32 -18.07
N LEU A 346 3.04 6.20 -18.74
CA LEU A 346 3.87 5.67 -19.84
C LEU A 346 3.73 6.49 -21.13
N ASP A 347 2.70 7.33 -21.25
CA ASP A 347 2.57 8.29 -22.34
C ASP A 347 3.60 9.43 -22.21
N GLN A 348 4.24 9.57 -21.05
CA GLN A 348 5.26 10.58 -20.76
C GLN A 348 6.68 10.01 -20.88
N PRO A 349 7.71 10.87 -21.03
CA PRO A 349 9.09 10.40 -21.12
C PRO A 349 9.49 9.55 -19.89
N PRO A 350 10.30 8.49 -20.07
CA PRO A 350 10.69 7.59 -18.99
C PRO A 350 11.41 8.25 -17.80
N SER A 351 11.95 9.45 -17.97
CA SER A 351 12.58 10.23 -16.90
C SER A 351 11.59 10.73 -15.85
N ARG A 352 10.31 10.88 -16.21
CA ARG A 352 9.27 11.37 -15.29
C ARG A 352 8.80 10.29 -14.31
N CYS A 353 8.91 9.02 -14.69
CA CYS A 353 8.62 7.87 -13.85
C CYS A 353 9.78 7.63 -12.86
N ARG A 354 9.63 8.17 -11.65
CA ARG A 354 10.61 8.08 -10.56
C ARG A 354 9.92 7.80 -9.24
N PRO A 355 10.58 7.12 -8.30
CA PRO A 355 10.00 6.83 -7.00
C PRO A 355 9.90 8.10 -6.15
N CYS A 356 8.83 8.22 -5.39
CA CYS A 356 8.67 9.21 -4.33
C CYS A 356 8.82 8.52 -2.98
N TYR A 357 9.70 9.04 -2.14
CA TYR A 357 9.96 8.50 -0.81
C TYR A 357 9.26 9.36 0.24
N SER A 358 8.56 8.72 1.17
CA SER A 358 7.98 9.37 2.34
C SER A 358 8.30 8.57 3.59
N PHE A 359 8.53 9.29 4.69
CA PHE A 359 8.94 8.72 5.97
C PHE A 359 7.90 9.08 7.01
N THR A 360 7.49 8.11 7.82
CA THR A 360 6.46 8.30 8.85
C THR A 360 6.87 7.56 10.12
N LEU A 361 6.62 8.17 11.27
CA LEU A 361 6.75 7.46 12.54
C LEU A 361 5.61 6.44 12.68
N LEU A 362 5.95 5.19 13.01
CA LEU A 362 4.99 4.13 13.29
C LEU A 362 4.82 3.91 14.80
N GLU A 363 5.92 3.85 15.55
CA GLU A 363 5.89 3.53 16.98
C GLU A 363 7.09 4.15 17.71
N LYS A 364 6.91 4.51 18.99
CA LYS A 364 8.00 4.88 19.90
C LYS A 364 8.18 3.79 20.95
N LYS A 365 9.41 3.63 21.46
CA LYS A 365 9.81 2.69 22.52
C LYS A 365 9.86 1.22 22.09
N PHE A 366 10.45 0.94 20.93
CA PHE A 366 10.65 -0.43 20.45
C PHE A 366 11.93 -1.07 21.02
N ASN A 367 11.80 -2.25 21.64
CA ASN A 367 12.93 -3.03 22.16
C ASN A 367 12.63 -4.52 22.14
N PHE A 368 13.69 -5.34 22.10
CA PHE A 368 13.57 -6.80 22.25
C PHE A 368 14.85 -7.41 22.83
N ARG A 369 14.78 -8.66 23.28
CA ARG A 369 15.93 -9.39 23.82
C ARG A 369 16.41 -10.46 22.85
N THR A 370 17.73 -10.62 22.76
CA THR A 370 18.40 -11.70 22.05
C THR A 370 19.47 -12.31 22.95
N ALA A 371 19.82 -13.57 22.71
CA ALA A 371 20.83 -14.27 23.47
C ALA A 371 21.79 -15.04 22.56
N SER A 372 23.07 -15.01 22.91
CA SER A 372 24.10 -15.83 22.27
C SER A 372 24.58 -16.88 23.27
N TYR A 373 24.43 -18.16 22.92
CA TYR A 373 24.80 -19.29 23.77
C TYR A 373 26.22 -19.75 23.49
N TYR A 374 26.96 -20.07 24.55
CA TYR A 374 28.33 -20.59 24.47
C TYR A 374 28.63 -21.50 25.66
N ARG A 375 29.76 -22.21 25.63
CA ARG A 375 30.28 -22.96 26.78
C ARG A 375 31.42 -22.17 27.41
N ASP A 376 31.34 -21.98 28.72
CA ASP A 376 32.40 -21.30 29.49
C ASP A 376 33.61 -22.23 29.69
N PRO A 377 34.81 -21.75 30.10
CA PRO A 377 35.98 -22.62 30.33
C PRO A 377 35.74 -23.74 31.35
N LEU A 378 34.75 -23.58 32.23
CA LEU A 378 34.28 -24.62 33.17
C LEU A 378 33.34 -25.65 32.52
N ASN A 379 33.21 -25.64 31.19
CA ASN A 379 32.31 -26.47 30.38
C ASN A 379 30.81 -26.33 30.75
N GLN A 380 30.45 -25.25 31.44
CA GLN A 380 29.07 -24.94 31.79
C GLN A 380 28.37 -24.19 30.65
N GLN A 381 27.11 -24.53 30.38
CA GLN A 381 26.29 -23.82 29.39
C GLN A 381 26.00 -22.40 29.89
N SER A 382 26.49 -21.42 29.13
CA SER A 382 26.35 -19.99 29.42
C SER A 382 25.68 -19.28 28.26
N ARG A 383 25.15 -18.08 28.53
CA ARG A 383 24.68 -17.17 27.50
C ARG A 383 25.05 -15.73 27.80
N SER A 384 25.19 -14.95 26.74
CA SER A 384 25.23 -13.49 26.80
C SER A 384 23.89 -12.95 26.35
N LEU A 385 23.17 -12.31 27.27
CA LEU A 385 21.87 -11.69 26.98
C LEU A 385 22.08 -10.23 26.57
N LEU A 386 21.42 -9.84 25.49
CA LEU A 386 21.37 -8.46 25.02
C LEU A 386 19.90 -8.02 24.95
N LYS A 387 19.56 -6.94 25.64
CA LYS A 387 18.32 -6.20 25.40
C LYS A 387 18.65 -5.04 24.47
N LEU A 388 18.09 -5.07 23.27
CA LEU A 388 18.39 -4.15 22.19
C LEU A 388 17.29 -3.10 22.07
N TYR A 389 17.72 -1.86 21.89
CA TYR A 389 16.90 -0.69 21.55
C TYR A 389 17.43 -0.13 20.24
N GLY A 390 16.53 0.36 19.40
CA GLY A 390 16.90 0.69 18.04
C GLY A 390 15.73 1.12 17.19
N ILE A 391 16.04 1.37 15.92
CA ILE A 391 15.09 1.87 14.95
C ILE A 391 14.76 0.73 13.99
N ARG A 392 13.48 0.32 13.99
CA ARG A 392 12.93 -0.59 12.98
C ARG A 392 12.49 0.22 11.77
N PHE A 393 12.93 -0.16 10.59
CA PHE A 393 12.43 0.39 9.33
C PHE A 393 11.52 -0.63 8.66
N ASP A 394 10.33 -0.17 8.25
CA ASP A 394 9.36 -0.96 7.51
C ASP A 394 9.15 -0.34 6.12
N ILE A 395 9.60 -1.04 5.08
CA ILE A 395 9.53 -0.57 3.70
C ILE A 395 8.27 -1.08 3.04
N SER A 396 7.40 -0.14 2.68
CA SER A 396 6.21 -0.37 1.86
C SER A 396 6.43 0.23 0.47
N VAL A 397 6.06 -0.51 -0.57
CA VAL A 397 6.15 -0.05 -1.96
C VAL A 397 4.75 -0.09 -2.55
N HIS A 398 4.34 1.02 -3.14
CA HIS A 398 3.09 1.13 -3.84
C HIS A 398 3.36 1.65 -5.25
N GLY A 399 2.50 1.29 -6.19
CA GLY A 399 2.66 1.78 -7.53
C GLY A 399 1.39 1.72 -8.35
N GLN A 400 1.29 2.65 -9.28
CA GLN A 400 0.30 2.68 -10.33
C GLN A 400 0.99 3.08 -11.63
N VAL A 401 0.73 2.31 -12.67
CA VAL A 401 1.14 2.62 -14.04
C VAL A 401 -0.09 2.85 -14.89
N ARG A 402 0.01 3.81 -15.80
CA ARG A 402 -1.06 4.16 -16.73
C ARG A 402 -0.51 4.38 -18.14
N THR A 403 -1.25 3.90 -19.13
CA THR A 403 -0.91 4.00 -20.55
C THR A 403 -2.16 4.15 -21.40
N SER A 404 -2.06 4.91 -22.50
CA SER A 404 -3.10 4.98 -23.53
C SER A 404 -2.96 3.87 -24.59
N GLU A 405 -1.78 3.26 -24.71
CA GLU A 405 -1.54 2.16 -25.64
C GLU A 405 -2.01 0.83 -25.03
N ALA A 406 -2.87 0.12 -25.76
CA ALA A 406 -3.27 -1.23 -25.40
C ALA A 406 -2.05 -2.16 -25.50
N PRO A 407 -1.77 -3.00 -24.48
CA PRO A 407 -0.72 -4.00 -24.62
C PRO A 407 -1.10 -4.92 -25.79
N CYS A 408 -0.27 -4.96 -26.84
CA CYS A 408 -0.35 -6.05 -27.82
C CYS A 408 -0.21 -7.34 -27.02
N ALA A 409 -1.28 -8.14 -26.97
CA ALA A 409 -1.23 -9.45 -26.35
C ALA A 409 -0.03 -10.19 -26.94
N ALA A 410 0.96 -10.49 -26.11
CA ALA A 410 1.98 -11.44 -26.49
C ALA A 410 1.25 -12.78 -26.61
N ASP A 411 1.02 -13.21 -27.85
CA ASP A 411 0.53 -14.56 -28.11
C ASP A 411 1.49 -15.57 -27.46
N PRO A 412 0.96 -16.62 -26.82
CA PRO A 412 1.72 -17.57 -26.00
C PRO A 412 2.78 -18.38 -26.76
#